data_AF-A0A2S2PPP1-F1
#
_entry.id   AF-A0A2S2PPP1-F1
#
_cell.length_a   1.000
_cell.length_b   1.000
_cell.length_c   1.000
_cell.angle_alpha   90.00
_cell.angle_beta   90.00
_cell.angle_gamma   90.00
#
_symmetry.space_group_name_H-M   'P 1'
#
loop_
_entity.id
_entity.type
_entity.pdbx_description
1 polymer ?
#
loop_
_entity_poly.entity_id
_entity_poly.type
_entity_poly.pdbx_seq_one_letter_code
_entity_poly.pdbx_strand_id
1 'polypeptide(L)'
;KEDLTINGLFTKLSNSPLALTFPNVLIVLRIYACMPCSNASGERSFSVLRRIKNYLRSTLSQEKTSSLTLLCIENDILRNIDWSDTIQKFLSVKIRKKNFK
;
A
#
# COMPACT_ATOMS: atom_id res chain seq x y z
N LYS A 1 26.61 5.69 -8.83
CA LYS A 1 25.86 4.71 -9.66
C LYS A 1 24.34 4.89 -9.53
N GLU A 2 23.87 5.97 -8.87
CA GLU A 2 22.46 6.24 -8.58
C GLU A 2 21.89 7.40 -9.43
N ASP A 3 22.72 8.00 -10.30
CA ASP A 3 22.36 9.15 -11.13
C ASP A 3 21.49 8.81 -12.35
N LEU A 4 21.23 7.53 -12.61
CA LEU A 4 20.53 7.04 -13.79
C LEU A 4 19.17 6.38 -13.50
N THR A 5 18.65 6.52 -12.27
CA THR A 5 17.29 6.07 -11.96
C THR A 5 16.28 7.05 -12.57
N ILE A 6 15.20 6.57 -13.21
CA ILE A 6 14.18 7.43 -13.84
C ILE A 6 13.67 8.53 -12.90
N ASN A 7 13.49 8.20 -11.61
CA ASN A 7 13.08 9.17 -10.60
C ASN A 7 14.17 10.21 -10.31
N GLY A 8 15.45 9.80 -10.27
CA GLY A 8 16.58 10.72 -10.11
C GLY A 8 16.82 11.60 -11.34
N LEU A 9 16.55 11.09 -12.54
CA LEU A 9 16.55 11.86 -13.78
C LEU A 9 15.41 12.87 -13.80
N PHE A 10 14.20 12.46 -13.39
CA PHE A 10 13.04 13.33 -13.27
C PHE A 10 13.28 14.48 -12.28
N THR A 11 13.86 14.21 -11.10
CA THR A 11 14.17 15.26 -10.12
C THR A 11 15.26 16.22 -10.60
N LYS A 12 16.31 15.73 -11.27
CA LYS A 12 17.35 16.59 -11.87
C LYS A 12 16.80 17.47 -13.00
N LEU A 13 15.95 16.92 -13.86
CA LEU A 13 15.34 17.67 -14.97
C LEU A 13 14.35 18.73 -14.46
N SER A 14 13.57 18.42 -13.42
CA SER A 14 12.60 19.36 -12.83
C SER A 14 13.26 20.55 -12.12
N ASN A 15 14.48 20.38 -11.60
CA ASN A 15 15.25 21.44 -10.93
C ASN A 15 16.08 22.29 -11.90
N SER A 16 16.01 22.01 -13.21
CA SER A 16 16.77 22.70 -14.25
C SER A 16 15.85 23.61 -15.09
N PRO A 17 16.37 24.68 -15.72
CA PRO A 17 15.57 25.55 -16.60
C PRO A 17 15.00 24.82 -17.84
N LEU A 18 15.42 23.58 -18.09
CA LEU A 18 14.95 22.73 -19.18
C LEU A 18 13.47 22.34 -19.06
N ALA A 19 12.90 22.35 -17.84
CA ALA A 19 11.49 22.10 -17.61
C ALA A 19 10.57 23.12 -18.31
N LEU A 20 11.05 24.36 -18.49
CA LEU A 20 10.33 25.41 -19.21
C LEU A 20 10.50 25.30 -20.73
N THR A 21 11.64 24.77 -21.19
CA THR A 21 11.95 24.65 -22.63
C THR A 21 11.24 23.46 -23.28
N PHE A 22 11.06 22.34 -22.56
CA PHE A 22 10.47 21.11 -23.11
C PHE A 22 9.36 20.52 -22.21
N PRO A 23 8.19 21.17 -22.11
CA PRO A 23 7.11 20.73 -21.22
C PRO A 23 6.57 19.34 -21.60
N ASN A 24 6.50 19.01 -22.89
CA ASN A 24 6.00 17.72 -23.37
C ASN A 24 6.89 16.55 -22.97
N VAL A 25 8.21 16.74 -22.94
CA VAL A 25 9.18 15.71 -22.54
C VAL A 25 9.02 15.38 -21.06
N LEU A 26 8.79 16.40 -20.22
CA LEU A 26 8.54 16.22 -18.79
C LEU A 26 7.23 15.47 -18.52
N ILE A 27 6.18 15.73 -19.29
CA ILE A 27 4.90 15.00 -19.21
C ILE A 27 5.10 13.53 -19.56
N VAL A 28 5.80 13.23 -20.65
CA VAL A 28 6.08 11.84 -21.07
C VAL A 28 6.91 11.09 -20.03
N LEU A 29 7.96 11.73 -19.48
CA LEU A 29 8.75 11.17 -18.38
C LEU A 29 7.91 10.89 -17.14
N ARG A 30 6.97 11.77 -16.80
CA ARG A 30 6.07 11.58 -15.66
C ARG A 30 5.10 10.42 -15.87
N ILE A 31 4.53 10.29 -17.08
CA ILE A 31 3.67 9.16 -17.45
C ILE A 31 4.47 7.86 -17.37
N TYR A 32 5.68 7.85 -17.93
CA TYR A 32 6.58 6.70 -17.93
C TYR A 32 6.99 6.29 -16.51
N ALA A 33 7.28 7.25 -15.62
CA ALA A 33 7.61 6.97 -14.22
C ALA A 33 6.43 6.42 -13.40
N CYS A 34 5.19 6.77 -13.78
CA CYS A 34 3.98 6.27 -13.13
C CYS A 34 3.56 4.89 -13.69
N MET A 35 3.93 4.59 -14.94
CA MET A 35 3.63 3.31 -15.56
C MET A 35 4.49 2.23 -14.89
N PRO A 36 3.89 1.23 -14.22
CA PRO A 36 4.66 0.16 -13.65
C PRO A 36 5.34 -0.60 -14.80
N CYS A 37 6.68 -0.61 -14.84
CA CYS A 37 7.41 -1.42 -15.82
C CYS A 37 7.20 -2.93 -15.61
N SER A 38 6.67 -3.34 -14.45
CA SER A 38 6.38 -4.74 -14.14
C SER A 38 5.10 -4.91 -13.35
N ASN A 39 4.38 -6.00 -13.62
CA ASN A 39 3.16 -6.38 -12.89
C ASN A 39 3.46 -7.12 -11.57
N ALA A 40 4.73 -7.34 -11.24
CA ALA A 40 5.16 -8.16 -10.10
C ALA A 40 4.58 -7.69 -8.76
N SER A 41 4.41 -6.38 -8.58
CA SER A 41 3.77 -5.83 -7.37
C SER A 41 2.30 -6.22 -7.27
N GLY A 42 1.55 -6.12 -8.38
CA GLY A 42 0.16 -6.55 -8.46
C GLY A 42 0.03 -8.06 -8.25
N GLU A 43 0.87 -8.87 -8.91
CA GLU A 43 0.90 -10.33 -8.75
C GLU A 43 1.18 -10.74 -7.30
N ARG A 44 2.12 -10.06 -6.63
CA ARG A 44 2.38 -10.27 -5.19
C ARG A 44 1.13 -9.99 -4.36
N SER A 45 0.44 -8.87 -4.60
CA SER A 45 -0.80 -8.51 -3.90
C SER A 45 -1.92 -9.54 -4.12
N PHE A 46 -2.12 -10.01 -5.36
CA PHE A 46 -3.10 -11.06 -5.65
C PHE A 46 -2.71 -12.42 -5.06
N SER A 47 -1.43 -12.74 -4.99
CA SER A 47 -0.92 -13.94 -4.31
C SER A 47 -1.27 -13.93 -2.82
N VAL A 48 -1.14 -12.77 -2.16
CA VAL A 48 -1.54 -12.60 -0.75
C VAL A 48 -3.05 -12.73 -0.60
N LEU A 49 -3.84 -12.06 -1.45
CA LEU A 49 -5.31 -12.17 -1.44
C LEU A 49 -5.76 -13.63 -1.58
N ARG A 50 -5.13 -14.40 -2.46
CA ARG A 50 -5.45 -15.82 -2.67
C ARG A 50 -5.19 -16.66 -1.42
N ARG A 51 -4.15 -16.36 -0.64
CA ARG A 51 -3.87 -17.04 0.64
C ARG A 51 -4.90 -16.67 1.71
N ILE A 52 -5.38 -15.42 1.72
CA ILE A 52 -6.36 -14.92 2.69
C ILE A 52 -7.75 -15.50 2.42
N LYS A 53 -8.14 -15.61 1.15
CA LYS A 53 -9.43 -16.17 0.71
C LYS A 53 -9.38 -17.70 0.69
N ASN A 54 -9.42 -18.31 1.87
CA ASN A 54 -9.51 -19.76 2.02
C ASN A 54 -10.96 -20.24 2.20
N TYR A 55 -11.19 -21.55 2.13
CA TYR A 55 -12.52 -22.17 2.24
C TYR A 55 -13.28 -21.74 3.51
N LEU A 56 -12.58 -21.71 4.65
CA LEU A 56 -13.17 -21.33 5.94
C LEU A 56 -13.55 -19.84 6.03
N ARG A 57 -12.93 -18.99 5.19
CA ARG A 57 -13.18 -17.54 5.10
C ARG A 57 -13.96 -17.16 3.84
N SER A 58 -14.56 -18.14 3.16
CA SER A 58 -15.31 -17.93 1.91
C SER A 58 -16.54 -17.01 2.08
N THR A 59 -17.08 -16.92 3.29
CA THR A 59 -18.23 -16.08 3.65
C THR A 59 -17.87 -14.66 4.11
N LEU A 60 -16.57 -14.34 4.19
CA LEU A 60 -16.13 -13.01 4.62
C LEU A 60 -16.46 -11.96 3.55
N SER A 61 -17.01 -10.81 3.96
CA SER A 61 -17.34 -9.74 3.01
C SER A 61 -16.10 -9.22 2.28
N GLN A 62 -16.30 -8.75 1.04
CA GLN A 62 -15.22 -8.25 0.19
C GLN A 62 -14.46 -7.08 0.84
N GLU A 63 -15.15 -6.22 1.58
CA GLU A 63 -14.52 -5.13 2.32
C GLU A 63 -13.57 -5.64 3.41
N LYS A 64 -13.97 -6.68 4.14
CA LYS A 64 -13.16 -7.27 5.21
C LYS A 64 -11.96 -8.04 4.64
N THR A 65 -12.14 -8.78 3.54
CA THR A 65 -11.02 -9.47 2.88
C THR A 65 -10.03 -8.49 2.27
N SER A 66 -10.52 -7.41 1.66
CA SER A 66 -9.68 -6.33 1.11
C SER A 66 -8.87 -5.66 2.22
N SER A 67 -9.53 -5.26 3.31
CA SER A 67 -8.87 -4.64 4.47
C SER A 67 -7.80 -5.57 5.06
N LEU A 68 -8.12 -6.86 5.25
CA LEU A 68 -7.15 -7.83 5.76
C LEU A 68 -5.96 -8.02 4.80
N THR A 69 -6.20 -7.98 3.50
CA THR A 69 -5.15 -8.09 2.48
C THR A 69 -4.21 -6.89 2.54
N LEU A 70 -4.75 -5.68 2.69
CA LEU A 70 -3.96 -4.47 2.88
C LEU A 70 -3.06 -4.58 4.13
N LEU A 71 -3.61 -5.02 5.26
CA LEU A 71 -2.83 -5.22 6.49
C LEU A 71 -1.72 -6.26 6.33
N CYS A 72 -1.94 -7.31 5.54
CA CYS A 72 -0.93 -8.33 5.27
C CYS A 72 0.18 -7.83 4.32
N ILE A 73 -0.16 -6.99 3.34
CA ILE A 73 0.83 -6.37 2.44
C ILE A 73 1.69 -5.37 3.21
N GLU A 74 1.06 -4.53 4.03
CA GLU A 74 1.71 -3.48 4.81
C GLU A 74 2.21 -3.94 6.20
N ASN A 75 2.41 -5.25 6.37
CA ASN A 75 2.79 -5.86 7.64
C ASN A 75 4.08 -5.25 8.23
N ASP A 76 5.02 -4.84 7.39
CA ASP A 76 6.27 -4.20 7.82
C ASP A 76 6.02 -2.86 8.51
N ILE A 77 5.05 -2.08 8.01
CA ILE A 77 4.64 -0.81 8.63
C ILE A 77 3.89 -1.08 9.92
N LEU A 78 2.98 -2.07 9.91
CA LEU A 78 2.17 -2.44 11.07
C LEU A 78 3.00 -2.86 12.29
N ARG A 79 4.17 -3.48 12.06
CA ARG A 79 5.10 -3.89 13.13
C ARG A 79 5.74 -2.71 13.87
N ASN A 80 5.81 -1.55 13.22
CA ASN A 80 6.42 -0.34 13.77
C ASN A 80 5.39 0.59 14.44
N ILE A 81 4.10 0.28 14.38
CA ILE A 81 3.02 1.07 14.96
C ILE A 81 2.72 0.59 16.39
N ASP A 82 2.52 1.54 17.32
CA ASP A 82 2.01 1.23 18.66
C ASP A 82 0.50 0.95 18.61
N TRP A 83 0.11 -0.21 19.12
CA TRP A 83 -1.27 -0.69 19.12
C TRP A 83 -2.03 -0.42 20.43
N SER A 84 -1.37 0.12 21.45
CA SER A 84 -1.91 0.28 22.81
C SER A 84 -3.26 0.99 22.82
N ASP A 85 -3.36 2.15 22.16
CA ASP A 85 -4.60 2.94 22.09
C ASP A 85 -5.71 2.22 21.32
N THR A 86 -5.35 1.54 20.23
CA THR A 86 -6.29 0.80 19.39
C THR A 86 -6.87 -0.38 20.16
N ILE A 87 -6.03 -1.08 20.94
CA ILE A 87 -6.43 -2.17 21.82
C ILE A 87 -7.37 -1.64 22.90
N GLN A 88 -7.02 -0.55 23.58
CA GLN A 88 -7.87 0.05 24.61
C GLN A 88 -9.23 0.48 24.05
N LYS A 89 -9.27 1.09 22.87
CA LYS A 89 -10.50 1.45 22.16
C LYS A 89 -11.32 0.22 21.77
N PHE A 90 -10.67 -0.86 21.33
CA PHE A 90 -11.37 -2.10 21.00
C PHE A 90 -11.98 -2.74 22.24
N LEU A 91 -11.26 -2.72 23.37
CA LEU A 91 -11.76 -3.17 24.67
C LEU A 91 -12.98 -2.34 25.10
N SER A 92 -12.91 -1.01 25.04
CA SER A 92 -14.04 -0.15 25.45
C SER A 92 -15.31 -0.43 24.65
N VAL A 93 -15.19 -0.78 23.36
CA VAL A 93 -16.32 -1.15 22.50
C VAL A 93 -16.78 -2.60 22.72
N LYS A 94 -15.86 -3.53 23.01
CA LYS A 94 -16.13 -4.99 23.09
C LYS A 94 -16.41 -5.50 24.51
N ILE A 95 -16.45 -4.66 25.54
CA ILE A 95 -17.03 -5.00 26.85
C ILE A 95 -18.55 -5.19 26.65
N ARG A 96 -18.92 -6.32 26.04
CA ARG A 96 -20.18 -6.98 26.32
C ARG A 96 -20.05 -7.42 27.77
N LYS A 97 -20.72 -6.72 28.69
CA LYS A 97 -20.84 -7.13 30.10
C LYS A 97 -21.34 -8.57 30.15
N LYS A 98 -20.44 -9.55 30.17
CA LYS A 98 -20.80 -10.92 30.49
C LYS A 98 -20.84 -10.96 32.01
N ASN A 99 -22.01 -10.62 32.58
CA ASN A 99 -22.28 -10.90 33.97
C ASN A 99 -22.20 -12.42 34.13
N PHE A 100 -21.09 -12.90 34.64
CA PHE A 100 -21.03 -14.24 35.21
C PHE A 100 -21.90 -14.18 36.46
N LYS A 101 -23.10 -14.78 36.35
CA LYS A 101 -23.90 -15.20 37.50
C LYS A 101 -23.38 -16.56 37.96
#